data_AF-A0A512BTJ5-F1
#
_entry.id   AF-A0A512BTJ5-F1
#
_cell.length_a   1.000
_cell.length_b   1.000
_cell.length_c   1.000
_cell.angle_alpha   90.00
_cell.angle_beta   90.00
_cell.angle_gamma   90.00
#
_symmetry.space_group_name_H-M   'P 1'
#
loop_
_entity.id
_entity.type
_entity.pdbx_description
1 polymer ?
#
loop_
_entity_poly.entity_id
_entity_poly.type
_entity_poly.pdbx_seq_one_letter_code
_entity_poly.pdbx_strand_id
1 'polypeptide(L)'
;MAEWTSGYVVDVEYTHGFYREQSPTHLAYLCLMQGLQPPGLGGELLTYCELGCGQGLTTNLLAAANPQIQFYATDFNPSHIAGARSLAQSAKLRNVHFADNSFVEFLDRKDLPEFDFITLHGIYSWISPENRQAIVEFICRKLKPGGIVYISYNTMPGWSSLMPLRRLLLEHAASLGARSRAAAISSSLDFAKRLGGLGAKYFAQHPNVMARVEDLTTKDKKYIAHEYFNDNSDPFYFMDVAQELAEAKLTWVGPANALETADELHLTPEQTQLLAEIENVEFRQTVRDHIVNQHFRRDIFVKGPVRLSKAAALEQSLDLRFALTVTSANVPTKVEGVRSAVSINPELHAALVSSFEHGPRSLREALGDPGLSKLTPGELLRGIHYLVGHGSCHPCLPKEGAAERQIQVERFNMAIAEQARHEGKLNYFASSATGSGIHAERIAQLIWLAERNGEKNVCRSVWNTLSKAGHRMVKDGQTLVTEDENLAEIGHSVSRFEEQTKPIWRNLGIPVGAAAMVASKEQRLRSA
;
A
#
# COMPACT_ATOMS: atom_id res chain seq x y z
N MET A 1 4.03 30.64 -19.85
CA MET A 1 4.58 29.28 -19.69
C MET A 1 3.40 28.34 -19.85
N ALA A 2 3.47 27.34 -20.73
CA ALA A 2 2.37 26.39 -20.88
C ALA A 2 2.09 25.72 -19.52
N GLU A 3 0.84 25.70 -19.06
CA GLU A 3 0.39 24.98 -17.86
C GLU A 3 0.46 23.47 -18.11
N TRP A 4 1.68 22.93 -18.22
CA TRP A 4 1.93 21.49 -18.40
C TRP A 4 1.44 20.65 -17.21
N THR A 5 1.09 21.30 -16.11
CA THR A 5 0.72 20.68 -14.85
C THR A 5 -0.77 20.37 -14.74
N SER A 6 -1.60 20.86 -15.68
CA SER A 6 -3.06 20.64 -15.70
C SER A 6 -3.76 20.90 -14.35
N GLY A 7 -3.29 21.91 -13.59
CA GLY A 7 -3.81 22.25 -12.25
C GLY A 7 -3.32 21.38 -11.09
N TYR A 8 -2.45 20.39 -11.35
CA TYR A 8 -1.81 19.56 -10.32
C TYR A 8 -0.53 20.23 -9.77
N VAL A 9 -0.28 20.12 -8.47
CA VAL A 9 0.91 20.69 -7.83
C VAL A 9 2.16 19.84 -8.13
N VAL A 10 3.04 20.35 -9.01
CA VAL A 10 4.29 19.67 -9.46
C VAL A 10 5.57 20.16 -8.80
N ASP A 11 5.58 21.34 -8.17
CA ASP A 11 6.80 21.95 -7.58
C ASP A 11 7.27 21.24 -6.31
N VAL A 12 6.77 20.02 -6.06
CA VAL A 12 6.85 19.34 -4.78
C VAL A 12 7.02 17.84 -4.99
N GLU A 13 8.21 17.32 -4.68
CA GLU A 13 8.46 15.88 -4.65
C GLU A 13 7.49 15.18 -3.68
N TYR A 14 6.65 14.29 -4.21
CA TYR A 14 5.68 13.49 -3.45
C TYR A 14 6.38 12.43 -2.57
N THR A 15 5.71 11.95 -1.53
CA THR A 15 6.25 10.96 -0.60
C THR A 15 6.55 9.63 -1.30
N HIS A 16 7.58 8.93 -0.83
CA HIS A 16 7.92 7.59 -1.32
C HIS A 16 7.06 6.55 -0.60
N GLY A 17 5.79 6.45 -1.01
CA GLY A 17 4.83 5.48 -0.46
C GLY A 17 4.90 4.11 -1.14
N PHE A 18 4.71 3.05 -0.36
CA PHE A 18 4.33 1.73 -0.86
C PHE A 18 2.94 1.38 -0.38
N TYR A 19 2.09 0.91 -1.28
CA TYR A 19 0.71 0.54 -0.98
C TYR A 19 0.50 -0.94 -1.31
N ARG A 20 0.46 -1.79 -0.28
CA ARG A 20 0.29 -3.24 -0.43
C ARG A 20 -1.00 -3.62 -1.15
N GLU A 21 -2.01 -2.74 -1.08
CA GLU A 21 -3.30 -2.92 -1.73
C GLU A 21 -3.18 -2.93 -3.27
N GLN A 22 -2.07 -2.44 -3.81
CA GLN A 22 -1.74 -2.55 -5.24
C GLN A 22 -1.06 -3.88 -5.62
N SER A 23 -0.70 -4.74 -4.65
CA SER A 23 -0.02 -6.01 -4.94
C SER A 23 -0.94 -6.98 -5.72
N PRO A 24 -0.46 -7.57 -6.83
CA PRO A 24 -1.21 -8.59 -7.58
C PRO A 24 -1.66 -9.76 -6.71
N THR A 25 -0.80 -10.23 -5.81
CA THR A 25 -1.11 -11.32 -4.87
C THR A 25 -2.24 -10.94 -3.92
N HIS A 26 -2.24 -9.71 -3.42
CA HIS A 26 -3.28 -9.22 -2.49
C HIS A 26 -4.61 -9.01 -3.20
N LEU A 27 -4.59 -8.41 -4.39
CA LEU A 27 -5.79 -8.20 -5.22
C LEU A 27 -6.43 -9.54 -5.63
N ALA A 28 -5.63 -10.50 -6.11
CA ALA A 28 -6.11 -11.83 -6.47
C ALA A 28 -6.71 -12.57 -5.27
N TYR A 29 -6.05 -12.48 -4.11
CA TYR A 29 -6.58 -13.04 -2.86
C TYR A 29 -7.96 -12.47 -2.51
N LEU A 30 -8.12 -11.15 -2.52
CA LEU A 30 -9.40 -10.53 -2.19
C LEU A 30 -10.49 -10.86 -3.21
N CYS A 31 -10.19 -10.93 -4.50
CA CYS A 31 -11.13 -11.43 -5.50
C CYS A 31 -11.60 -12.86 -5.20
N LEU A 32 -10.68 -13.76 -4.83
CA LEU A 32 -11.03 -15.13 -4.47
C LEU A 32 -11.91 -15.19 -3.21
N MET A 33 -11.63 -14.37 -2.20
CA MET A 33 -12.46 -14.26 -0.99
C MET A 33 -13.88 -13.76 -1.29
N GLN A 34 -14.03 -12.95 -2.34
CA GLN A 34 -15.32 -12.50 -2.86
C GLN A 34 -15.98 -13.53 -3.82
N GLY A 35 -15.42 -14.74 -3.93
CA GLY A 35 -15.94 -15.83 -4.75
C GLY A 35 -15.74 -15.61 -6.25
N LEU A 36 -14.72 -14.87 -6.65
CA LEU A 36 -14.38 -14.64 -8.05
C LEU A 36 -13.11 -15.38 -8.46
N GLN A 37 -13.04 -15.76 -9.73
CA GLN A 37 -11.81 -16.26 -10.33
C GLN A 37 -10.85 -15.07 -10.52
N PRO A 38 -9.70 -15.01 -9.81
CA PRO A 38 -8.70 -13.99 -10.08
C PRO A 38 -7.94 -14.27 -11.38
N PRO A 39 -7.26 -13.26 -11.96
CA PRO A 39 -6.27 -13.47 -13.02
C PRO A 39 -5.25 -14.54 -12.59
N GLY A 40 -4.86 -15.40 -13.53
CA GLY A 40 -4.05 -16.58 -13.26
C GLY A 40 -2.64 -16.24 -12.76
N LEU A 41 -2.41 -16.31 -11.45
CA LEU A 41 -1.06 -16.18 -10.86
C LEU A 41 -0.14 -17.38 -11.15
N GLY A 42 -0.64 -18.43 -11.80
CA GLY A 42 0.04 -19.72 -12.04
C GLY A 42 0.19 -20.11 -13.52
N GLY A 43 -0.18 -19.26 -14.48
CA GLY A 43 -0.06 -19.55 -15.91
C GLY A 43 -0.33 -18.30 -16.76
N GLU A 44 0.50 -18.13 -17.80
CA GLU A 44 0.69 -16.93 -18.65
C GLU A 44 1.58 -15.82 -18.04
N LEU A 45 2.26 -15.07 -18.93
CA LEU A 45 3.02 -13.85 -18.60
C LEU A 45 2.03 -12.74 -18.28
N LEU A 46 1.86 -12.44 -16.99
CA LEU A 46 0.96 -11.36 -16.55
C LEU A 46 1.55 -9.98 -16.87
N THR A 47 0.65 -9.03 -17.13
CA THR A 47 0.97 -7.63 -17.41
C THR A 47 0.26 -6.72 -16.40
N TYR A 48 1.00 -5.76 -15.87
CA TYR A 48 0.55 -4.84 -14.82
C TYR A 48 0.79 -3.39 -15.24
N CYS A 49 -0.16 -2.50 -14.95
CA CYS A 49 -0.04 -1.06 -15.18
C CYS A 49 -0.30 -0.25 -13.88
N GLU A 50 0.61 0.66 -13.51
CA GLU A 50 0.34 1.72 -12.51
C GLU A 50 0.13 3.06 -13.22
N LEU A 51 -1.05 3.65 -13.07
CA LEU A 51 -1.37 5.00 -13.57
C LEU A 51 -1.11 6.02 -12.46
N GLY A 52 -0.26 7.01 -12.72
CA GLY A 52 0.14 8.02 -11.74
C GLY A 52 1.10 7.43 -10.69
N CYS A 53 2.19 6.81 -11.15
CA CYS A 53 3.08 6.03 -10.28
C CYS A 53 3.97 6.88 -9.36
N GLY A 54 3.95 8.21 -9.48
CA GLY A 54 4.85 9.10 -8.75
C GLY A 54 6.30 8.65 -8.92
N GLN A 55 7.05 8.63 -7.81
CA GLN A 55 8.46 8.19 -7.75
C GLN A 55 8.69 6.71 -8.11
N GLY A 56 7.64 5.94 -8.41
CA GLY A 56 7.74 4.57 -8.91
C GLY A 56 8.19 3.52 -7.89
N LEU A 57 8.12 3.83 -6.58
CA LEU A 57 8.51 2.89 -5.53
C LEU A 57 7.64 1.62 -5.55
N THR A 58 6.31 1.77 -5.63
CA THR A 58 5.39 0.62 -5.65
C THR A 58 5.65 -0.27 -6.86
N THR A 59 5.64 0.28 -8.07
CA THR A 59 5.96 -0.47 -9.30
C THR A 59 7.32 -1.16 -9.21
N ASN A 60 8.40 -0.47 -8.84
CA ASN A 60 9.74 -1.09 -8.78
C ASN A 60 9.81 -2.22 -7.75
N LEU A 61 9.20 -2.02 -6.57
CA LEU A 61 9.16 -3.03 -5.52
C LEU A 61 8.39 -4.27 -5.99
N LEU A 62 7.21 -4.08 -6.56
CA LEU A 62 6.39 -5.18 -7.08
C LEU A 62 7.08 -5.90 -8.24
N ALA A 63 7.77 -5.18 -9.12
CA ALA A 63 8.57 -5.75 -10.20
C ALA A 63 9.72 -6.64 -9.68
N ALA A 64 10.41 -6.20 -8.63
CA ALA A 64 11.45 -6.99 -7.97
C ALA A 64 10.89 -8.26 -7.32
N ALA A 65 9.73 -8.16 -6.67
CA ALA A 65 9.07 -9.28 -6.00
C ALA A 65 8.38 -10.25 -6.98
N ASN A 66 8.09 -9.82 -8.21
CA ASN A 66 7.36 -10.59 -9.22
C ASN A 66 8.07 -10.54 -10.59
N PRO A 67 9.25 -11.16 -10.75
CA PRO A 67 10.01 -11.18 -12.01
C PRO A 67 9.26 -11.80 -13.18
N GLN A 68 8.23 -12.62 -12.91
CA GLN A 68 7.38 -13.24 -13.92
C GLN A 68 6.33 -12.28 -14.53
N ILE A 69 6.14 -11.08 -13.98
CA ILE A 69 5.15 -10.10 -14.43
C ILE A 69 5.87 -8.94 -15.15
N GLN A 70 5.32 -8.47 -16.27
CA GLN A 70 5.78 -7.25 -16.94
C GLN A 70 5.03 -6.03 -16.39
N PHE A 71 5.76 -5.05 -15.88
CA PHE A 71 5.23 -3.84 -15.27
C PHE A 71 5.40 -2.64 -16.19
N TYR A 72 4.33 -1.87 -16.32
CA TYR A 72 4.28 -0.60 -17.03
C TYR A 72 3.78 0.45 -16.06
N ALA A 73 4.38 1.64 -16.08
CA ALA A 73 3.97 2.71 -15.18
C ALA A 73 4.19 4.07 -15.83
N THR A 74 3.27 5.00 -15.58
CA THR A 74 3.34 6.36 -16.11
C THR A 74 3.08 7.40 -15.04
N ASP A 75 3.80 8.50 -15.12
CA ASP A 75 3.59 9.70 -14.34
C ASP A 75 4.03 10.89 -15.20
N PHE A 76 3.27 11.98 -15.19
CA PHE A 76 3.57 13.13 -16.04
C PHE A 76 4.75 13.96 -15.52
N ASN A 77 5.22 13.73 -14.27
CA ASN A 77 6.34 14.45 -13.70
C ASN A 77 7.69 13.82 -14.13
N PRO A 78 8.52 14.50 -14.92
CA PRO A 78 9.76 13.92 -15.42
C PRO A 78 10.79 13.63 -14.31
N SER A 79 10.80 14.38 -13.20
CA SER A 79 11.72 14.11 -12.09
C SER A 79 11.38 12.81 -11.37
N HIS A 80 10.09 12.53 -11.20
CA HIS A 80 9.59 11.27 -10.66
C HIS A 80 10.02 10.08 -11.54
N ILE A 81 9.83 10.20 -12.86
CA ILE A 81 10.20 9.13 -13.81
C ILE A 81 11.72 8.93 -13.88
N ALA A 82 12.52 10.00 -13.80
CA ALA A 82 13.97 9.89 -13.71
C ALA A 82 14.40 9.12 -12.44
N GLY A 83 13.79 9.44 -11.28
CA GLY A 83 14.01 8.73 -10.01
C GLY A 83 13.62 7.25 -10.10
N ALA A 84 12.43 6.97 -10.64
CA ALA A 84 11.91 5.61 -10.81
C ALA A 84 12.82 4.75 -11.70
N ARG A 85 13.29 5.28 -12.84
CA ARG A 85 14.23 4.60 -13.75
C ARG A 85 15.60 4.40 -13.11
N SER A 86 16.09 5.38 -12.34
CA SER A 86 17.37 5.27 -11.62
C SER A 86 17.34 4.14 -10.58
N LEU A 87 16.23 4.02 -9.83
CA LEU A 87 16.04 2.91 -8.88
C LEU A 87 15.97 1.56 -9.62
N ALA A 88 15.20 1.48 -10.72
CA ALA A 88 15.11 0.27 -11.54
C ALA A 88 16.50 -0.18 -12.06
N GLN A 89 17.30 0.77 -12.55
CA GLN A 89 18.65 0.52 -13.05
C GLN A 89 19.59 0.04 -11.93
N SER A 90 19.54 0.68 -10.76
CA SER A 90 20.36 0.31 -9.58
C SER A 90 20.01 -1.10 -9.09
N ALA A 91 18.72 -1.45 -9.09
CA ALA A 91 18.22 -2.77 -8.75
C ALA A 91 18.35 -3.81 -9.89
N LYS A 92 18.79 -3.39 -11.09
CA LYS A 92 18.92 -4.23 -12.29
C LYS A 92 17.61 -4.90 -12.72
N LEU A 93 16.48 -4.21 -12.54
CA LEU A 93 15.17 -4.68 -12.97
C LEU A 93 15.07 -4.63 -14.49
N ARG A 94 14.46 -5.66 -15.09
CA ARG A 94 14.31 -5.80 -16.56
C ARG A 94 12.86 -5.91 -17.01
N ASN A 95 11.95 -6.11 -16.07
CA ASN A 95 10.53 -6.34 -16.27
C ASN A 95 9.71 -5.10 -15.90
N VAL A 96 10.30 -3.90 -15.95
CA VAL A 96 9.63 -2.64 -15.61
C VAL A 96 9.91 -1.57 -16.66
N HIS A 97 8.85 -0.89 -17.09
CA HIS A 97 8.87 0.14 -18.13
C HIS A 97 8.19 1.40 -17.62
N PHE A 98 8.95 2.48 -17.45
CA PHE A 98 8.42 3.78 -17.03
C PHE A 98 8.25 4.74 -18.20
N ALA A 99 7.18 5.52 -18.21
CA ALA A 99 6.89 6.55 -19.19
C ALA A 99 6.60 7.91 -18.53
N ASP A 100 7.04 9.01 -19.14
CA ASP A 100 6.75 10.38 -18.69
C ASP A 100 5.54 10.98 -19.41
N ASN A 101 4.50 10.16 -19.60
CA ASN A 101 3.30 10.57 -20.32
C ASN A 101 2.21 11.02 -19.35
N SER A 102 1.46 12.05 -19.75
CA SER A 102 0.12 12.31 -19.20
C SER A 102 -0.82 11.13 -19.49
N PHE A 103 -1.97 11.07 -18.81
CA PHE A 103 -2.96 9.99 -19.07
C PHE A 103 -3.45 9.99 -20.52
N VAL A 104 -3.64 11.18 -21.11
CA VAL A 104 -4.06 11.34 -22.51
C VAL A 104 -2.99 10.83 -23.47
N GLU A 105 -1.73 11.20 -23.28
CA GLU A 105 -0.63 10.72 -24.13
C GLU A 105 -0.41 9.21 -23.97
N PHE A 106 -0.52 8.68 -22.75
CA PHE A 106 -0.34 7.26 -22.48
C PHE A 106 -1.46 6.42 -23.11
N LEU A 107 -2.70 6.95 -23.13
CA LEU A 107 -3.84 6.35 -23.84
C LEU A 107 -3.60 6.17 -25.34
N ASP A 108 -2.90 7.11 -25.98
CA ASP A 108 -2.68 7.08 -27.42
C ASP A 108 -1.52 6.15 -27.86
N ARG A 109 -0.72 5.66 -26.91
CA ARG A 109 0.39 4.75 -27.20
C ARG A 109 -0.07 3.43 -27.82
N LYS A 110 0.57 3.08 -28.95
CA LYS A 110 0.28 1.86 -29.72
C LYS A 110 1.11 0.66 -29.30
N ASP A 111 2.20 0.88 -28.57
CA ASP A 111 3.15 -0.15 -28.17
C ASP A 111 2.84 -0.78 -26.79
N LEU A 112 1.82 -0.27 -26.08
CA LEU A 112 1.39 -0.84 -24.79
C LEU A 112 0.57 -2.12 -24.99
N PRO A 113 0.84 -3.18 -24.19
CA PRO A 113 0.03 -4.39 -24.19
C PRO A 113 -1.34 -4.14 -23.55
N GLU A 114 -2.18 -5.17 -23.54
CA GLU A 114 -3.30 -5.25 -22.60
C GLU A 114 -2.80 -5.73 -21.23
N PHE A 115 -3.53 -5.40 -20.17
CA PHE A 115 -3.15 -5.58 -18.77
C PHE A 115 -4.10 -6.52 -18.02
N ASP A 116 -3.55 -7.36 -17.16
CA ASP A 116 -4.29 -8.15 -16.17
C ASP A 116 -4.63 -7.31 -14.94
N PHE A 117 -3.79 -6.32 -14.63
CA PHE A 117 -3.96 -5.39 -13.51
C PHE A 117 -3.75 -3.96 -13.98
N ILE A 118 -4.67 -3.08 -13.64
CA ILE A 118 -4.48 -1.62 -13.74
C ILE A 118 -4.72 -1.03 -12.35
N THR A 119 -3.74 -0.33 -11.80
CA THR A 119 -3.84 0.26 -10.47
C THR A 119 -3.66 1.77 -10.53
N LEU A 120 -4.43 2.47 -9.70
CA LEU A 120 -4.33 3.91 -9.53
C LEU A 120 -4.59 4.27 -8.07
N HIS A 121 -3.54 4.69 -7.37
CA HIS A 121 -3.61 5.02 -5.96
C HIS A 121 -3.47 6.53 -5.74
N GLY A 122 -4.45 7.14 -5.08
CA GLY A 122 -4.31 8.51 -4.59
C GLY A 122 -4.27 9.55 -5.72
N ILE A 123 -4.89 9.25 -6.87
CA ILE A 123 -4.96 10.18 -8.01
C ILE A 123 -6.39 10.61 -8.36
N TYR A 124 -7.39 9.75 -8.22
CA TYR A 124 -8.71 9.96 -8.86
C TYR A 124 -9.44 11.21 -8.35
N SER A 125 -9.31 11.54 -7.06
CA SER A 125 -9.85 12.76 -6.46
C SER A 125 -9.12 14.04 -6.85
N TRP A 126 -7.91 13.95 -7.40
CA TRP A 126 -7.02 15.09 -7.61
C TRP A 126 -6.87 15.50 -9.07
N ILE A 127 -7.65 14.89 -9.97
CA ILE A 127 -7.53 15.06 -11.41
C ILE A 127 -8.83 15.59 -12.01
N SER A 128 -8.68 16.30 -13.13
CA SER A 128 -9.81 16.90 -13.84
C SER A 128 -10.75 15.83 -14.43
N PRO A 129 -12.03 16.16 -14.70
CA PRO A 129 -12.95 15.26 -15.38
C PRO A 129 -12.41 14.70 -16.71
N GLU A 130 -11.67 15.49 -17.48
CA GLU A 130 -11.07 15.05 -18.74
C GLU A 130 -10.01 13.97 -18.51
N ASN A 131 -9.20 14.10 -17.46
CA ASN A 131 -8.22 13.09 -17.08
C ASN A 131 -8.89 11.82 -16.55
N ARG A 132 -10.01 11.94 -15.80
CA ARG A 132 -10.81 10.76 -15.40
C ARG A 132 -11.37 10.04 -16.62
N GLN A 133 -11.91 10.77 -17.59
CA GLN A 133 -12.39 10.20 -18.84
C GLN A 133 -11.27 9.48 -19.61
N ALA A 134 -10.07 10.07 -19.68
CA ALA A 134 -8.91 9.43 -20.31
C ALA A 134 -8.53 8.11 -19.60
N ILE A 135 -8.60 8.07 -18.26
CA ILE A 135 -8.36 6.85 -17.48
C ILE A 135 -9.43 5.79 -17.75
N VAL A 136 -10.71 6.16 -17.75
CA VAL A 136 -11.82 5.22 -18.04
C VAL A 136 -11.66 4.64 -19.45
N GLU A 137 -11.36 5.47 -20.44
CA GLU A 137 -11.12 5.01 -21.82
C GLU A 137 -9.87 4.12 -21.92
N PHE A 138 -8.80 4.44 -21.18
CA PHE A 138 -7.61 3.59 -21.10
C PHE A 138 -7.95 2.21 -20.56
N ILE A 139 -8.67 2.14 -19.44
CA ILE A 139 -9.12 0.89 -18.84
C ILE A 139 -10.02 0.11 -19.83
N CYS A 140 -10.94 0.80 -20.50
CA CYS A 140 -11.82 0.19 -21.49
C CYS A 140 -11.03 -0.51 -22.61
N ARG A 141 -9.99 0.14 -23.14
CA ARG A 141 -9.17 -0.36 -24.25
C ARG A 141 -8.08 -1.35 -23.85
N LYS A 142 -7.52 -1.21 -22.65
CA LYS A 142 -6.27 -1.89 -22.27
C LYS A 142 -6.44 -2.92 -21.17
N LEU A 143 -7.57 -2.97 -20.46
CA LEU A 143 -7.81 -4.04 -19.49
C LEU A 143 -8.33 -5.30 -20.19
N LYS A 144 -7.68 -6.44 -19.94
CA LYS A 144 -8.14 -7.75 -20.42
C LYS A 144 -9.49 -8.13 -19.77
N PRO A 145 -10.34 -8.93 -20.43
CA PRO A 145 -11.45 -9.60 -19.75
C PRO A 145 -10.96 -10.40 -18.53
N GLY A 146 -11.66 -10.30 -17.40
CA GLY A 146 -11.24 -10.85 -16.12
C GLY A 146 -10.16 -10.03 -15.40
N GLY A 147 -9.62 -8.98 -16.03
CA GLY A 147 -8.63 -8.09 -15.45
C GLY A 147 -9.17 -7.27 -14.27
N ILE A 148 -8.28 -6.94 -13.34
CA ILE A 148 -8.57 -6.23 -12.10
C ILE A 148 -8.18 -4.76 -12.22
N VAL A 149 -9.04 -3.87 -11.73
CA VAL A 149 -8.74 -2.47 -11.45
C VAL A 149 -8.72 -2.23 -9.94
N TYR A 150 -7.63 -1.66 -9.45
CA TYR A 150 -7.55 -1.07 -8.12
C TYR A 150 -7.64 0.44 -8.24
N ILE A 151 -8.55 1.06 -7.48
CA ILE A 151 -8.74 2.51 -7.46
C ILE A 151 -8.93 3.03 -6.04
N SER A 152 -8.29 4.14 -5.70
CA SER A 152 -8.53 4.83 -4.43
C SER A 152 -8.85 6.32 -4.59
N TYR A 153 -9.77 6.80 -3.74
CA TYR A 153 -10.37 8.13 -3.85
C TYR A 153 -10.99 8.60 -2.53
N ASN A 154 -11.03 9.92 -2.32
CA ASN A 154 -11.74 10.57 -1.22
C ASN A 154 -13.25 10.48 -1.45
N THR A 155 -14.02 10.34 -0.37
CA THR A 155 -15.46 10.07 -0.48
C THR A 155 -16.37 10.99 0.33
N MET A 156 -17.56 11.20 -0.22
CA MET A 156 -18.72 11.68 0.51
C MET A 156 -19.48 10.50 1.15
N PRO A 157 -20.10 10.68 2.34
CA PRO A 157 -20.22 11.93 3.09
C PRO A 157 -19.05 12.23 4.03
N GLY A 158 -18.02 11.40 4.16
CA GLY A 158 -16.94 11.59 5.13
C GLY A 158 -16.24 12.95 5.04
N TRP A 159 -16.07 13.48 3.83
CA TRP A 159 -15.48 14.81 3.63
C TRP A 159 -16.43 16.00 3.86
N SER A 160 -17.73 15.77 4.09
CA SER A 160 -18.75 16.82 4.16
C SER A 160 -18.42 17.93 5.17
N SER A 161 -17.89 17.58 6.35
CA SER A 161 -17.53 18.56 7.37
C SER A 161 -16.24 19.31 7.03
N LEU A 162 -15.34 18.74 6.22
CA LEU A 162 -14.05 19.34 5.86
C LEU A 162 -14.11 20.20 4.60
N MET A 163 -15.09 19.98 3.71
CA MET A 163 -15.22 20.74 2.47
C MET A 163 -15.35 22.26 2.68
N PRO A 164 -16.15 22.77 3.64
CA PRO A 164 -16.19 24.21 3.92
C PRO A 164 -14.85 24.77 4.41
N LEU A 165 -14.10 24.02 5.23
CA LEU A 165 -12.75 24.40 5.65
C LEU A 165 -11.82 24.50 4.44
N ARG A 166 -11.81 23.49 3.57
CA ARG A 166 -10.96 23.53 2.36
C ARG A 166 -11.26 24.76 1.51
N ARG A 167 -12.54 25.07 1.28
CA ARG A 167 -12.96 26.27 0.54
C ARG A 167 -12.41 27.55 1.18
N LEU A 168 -12.52 27.67 2.50
CA LEU A 168 -11.98 28.80 3.26
C LEU A 168 -10.47 28.94 3.09
N LEU A 169 -9.73 27.83 3.17
CA LEU A 169 -8.27 27.83 3.02
C LEU A 169 -7.83 28.30 1.62
N LEU A 170 -8.52 27.82 0.57
CA LEU A 170 -8.24 28.21 -0.81
C LEU A 170 -8.53 29.68 -1.07
N GLU A 171 -9.72 30.17 -0.69
CA GLU A 171 -10.10 31.58 -0.89
C GLU A 171 -9.19 32.53 -0.11
N HIS A 172 -8.83 32.15 1.13
CA HIS A 172 -7.88 32.94 1.90
C HIS A 172 -6.51 32.97 1.21
N ALA A 173 -5.97 31.82 0.77
CA ALA A 173 -4.69 31.79 0.06
C ALA A 173 -4.71 32.64 -1.22
N ALA A 174 -5.79 32.58 -2.00
CA ALA A 174 -5.97 33.40 -3.20
C ALA A 174 -6.01 34.90 -2.86
N SER A 175 -6.61 35.28 -1.73
CA SER A 175 -6.68 36.68 -1.28
C SER A 175 -5.33 37.29 -0.89
N LEU A 176 -4.30 36.48 -0.61
CA LEU A 176 -3.00 36.95 -0.14
C LEU A 176 -2.10 37.48 -1.27
N GLY A 177 -2.52 37.36 -2.54
CA GLY A 177 -1.76 37.82 -3.70
C GLY A 177 -0.43 37.07 -3.87
N ALA A 178 0.61 37.78 -4.31
CA ALA A 178 1.91 37.19 -4.61
C ALA A 178 2.70 36.82 -3.34
N ARG A 179 2.33 35.69 -2.71
CA ARG A 179 3.12 35.03 -1.66
C ARG A 179 3.67 33.70 -2.19
N SER A 180 4.74 33.21 -1.56
CA SER A 180 5.14 31.82 -1.77
C SER A 180 4.01 30.88 -1.33
N ARG A 181 3.83 29.76 -2.02
CA ARG A 181 2.79 28.77 -1.73
C ARG A 181 2.84 28.31 -0.27
N ALA A 182 4.03 28.03 0.25
CA ALA A 182 4.22 27.65 1.65
C ALA A 182 3.77 28.73 2.65
N ALA A 183 4.05 30.01 2.36
CA ALA A 183 3.59 31.12 3.19
C ALA A 183 2.06 31.30 3.12
N ALA A 184 1.47 31.12 1.93
CA ALA A 184 0.02 31.18 1.76
C ALA A 184 -0.70 30.06 2.53
N ILE A 185 -0.18 28.83 2.50
CA ILE A 185 -0.70 27.69 3.28
C ILE A 185 -0.66 27.99 4.78
N SER A 186 0.51 28.39 5.31
CA SER A 186 0.65 28.70 6.74
C SER A 186 -0.29 29.82 7.16
N SER A 187 -0.37 30.90 6.38
CA SER A 187 -1.25 32.03 6.67
C SER A 187 -2.73 31.62 6.68
N SER A 188 -3.13 30.68 5.81
CA SER A 188 -4.52 30.21 5.71
C SER A 188 -4.89 29.28 6.86
N LEU A 189 -3.97 28.43 7.31
CA LEU A 189 -4.15 27.63 8.53
C LEU A 189 -4.26 28.51 9.78
N ASP A 190 -3.39 29.52 9.91
CA ASP A 190 -3.45 30.48 11.02
C ASP A 190 -4.76 31.29 10.98
N PHE A 191 -5.25 31.63 9.80
CA PHE A 191 -6.57 32.27 9.64
C PHE A 191 -7.70 31.35 10.09
N ALA A 192 -7.74 30.10 9.63
CA ALA A 192 -8.75 29.14 10.06
C ALA A 192 -8.71 28.89 11.57
N LYS A 193 -7.51 28.77 12.16
CA LYS A 193 -7.31 28.61 13.60
C LYS A 193 -7.84 29.80 14.39
N ARG A 194 -7.55 31.03 13.95
CA ARG A 194 -8.08 32.26 14.56
C ARG A 194 -9.60 32.32 14.47
N LEU A 195 -10.17 32.01 13.30
CA LEU A 195 -11.61 31.99 13.11
C LEU A 195 -12.31 30.99 14.02
N GLY A 196 -11.74 29.79 14.19
CA GLY A 196 -12.21 28.80 15.16
C GLY A 196 -12.14 29.31 16.60
N GLY A 197 -11.06 29.99 16.98
CA GLY A 197 -10.89 30.60 18.31
C GLY A 197 -11.88 31.74 18.62
N LEU A 198 -12.51 32.34 17.61
CA LEU A 198 -13.58 33.34 17.79
C LEU A 198 -14.96 32.72 18.03
N GLY A 199 -15.07 31.39 18.11
CA GLY A 199 -16.35 30.70 18.34
C GLY A 199 -17.28 30.72 17.13
N ALA A 200 -16.72 30.76 15.91
CA ALA A 200 -17.51 30.68 14.68
C ALA A 200 -18.35 29.37 14.66
N LYS A 201 -19.66 29.50 14.38
CA LYS A 201 -20.64 28.41 14.50
C LYS A 201 -20.25 27.13 13.76
N TYR A 202 -19.63 27.26 12.58
CA TYR A 202 -19.15 26.13 11.79
C TYR A 202 -18.18 25.24 12.59
N PHE A 203 -17.16 25.81 13.23
CA PHE A 203 -16.21 25.07 14.06
C PHE A 203 -16.85 24.55 15.36
N ALA A 204 -17.77 25.34 15.95
CA ALA A 204 -18.48 24.92 17.16
C ALA A 204 -19.37 23.68 16.94
N GLN A 205 -19.96 23.54 15.75
CA GLN A 205 -20.78 22.39 15.37
C GLN A 205 -19.96 21.20 14.84
N HIS A 206 -18.68 21.42 14.50
CA HIS A 206 -17.79 20.40 13.93
C HIS A 206 -16.42 20.42 14.65
N PRO A 207 -16.33 19.97 15.91
CA PRO A 207 -15.10 20.06 16.70
C PRO A 207 -13.92 19.28 16.10
N ASN A 208 -14.20 18.21 15.34
CA ASN A 208 -13.21 17.46 14.56
C ASN A 208 -12.50 18.33 13.50
N VAL A 209 -13.18 19.33 12.93
CA VAL A 209 -12.58 20.27 11.97
C VAL A 209 -11.52 21.13 12.67
N MET A 210 -11.79 21.62 13.88
CA MET A 210 -10.82 22.41 14.62
C MET A 210 -9.59 21.58 15.00
N ALA A 211 -9.81 20.36 15.52
CA ALA A 211 -8.71 19.43 15.80
C ALA A 211 -7.89 19.12 14.54
N ARG A 212 -8.54 19.02 13.37
CA ARG A 212 -7.85 18.83 12.09
C ARG A 212 -7.02 20.05 11.70
N VAL A 213 -7.50 21.28 11.88
CA VAL A 213 -6.70 22.49 11.64
C VAL A 213 -5.46 22.49 12.51
N GLU A 214 -5.59 22.15 13.79
CA GLU A 214 -4.47 22.07 14.73
C GLU A 214 -3.45 21.01 14.30
N ASP A 215 -3.91 19.79 13.96
CA ASP A 215 -3.06 18.73 13.41
C ASP A 215 -2.31 19.20 12.14
N LEU A 216 -3.01 19.84 11.20
CA LEU A 216 -2.43 20.34 9.95
C LEU A 216 -1.34 21.39 10.20
N THR A 217 -1.39 22.18 11.27
CA THR A 217 -0.29 23.12 11.57
C THR A 217 1.03 22.41 11.87
N THR A 218 1.00 21.14 12.27
CA THR A 218 2.18 20.32 12.56
C THR A 218 2.69 19.50 11.38
N LYS A 219 1.90 19.37 10.30
CA LYS A 219 2.26 18.55 9.14
C LYS A 219 3.19 19.31 8.19
N ASP A 220 3.90 18.54 7.37
CA ASP A 220 4.69 19.07 6.26
C ASP A 220 3.77 19.85 5.29
N LYS A 221 4.19 21.07 4.93
CA LYS A 221 3.44 21.94 4.01
C LYS A 221 3.23 21.32 2.64
N LYS A 222 4.10 20.40 2.22
CA LYS A 222 3.98 19.61 0.99
C LYS A 222 2.74 18.71 1.00
N TYR A 223 2.54 17.97 2.09
CA TYR A 223 1.36 17.14 2.28
C TYR A 223 0.09 17.99 2.25
N ILE A 224 0.09 19.14 2.94
CA ILE A 224 -1.07 20.04 3.00
C ILE A 224 -1.37 20.64 1.62
N ALA A 225 -0.35 21.00 0.84
CA ALA A 225 -0.52 21.53 -0.49
C ALA A 225 -1.26 20.53 -1.40
N HIS A 226 -0.81 19.27 -1.38
CA HIS A 226 -1.42 18.18 -2.15
C HIS A 226 -2.86 17.91 -1.69
N GLU A 227 -3.09 17.82 -0.37
CA GLU A 227 -4.39 17.41 0.17
C GLU A 227 -5.46 18.53 0.19
N TYR A 228 -5.08 19.81 0.29
CA TYR A 228 -6.06 20.90 0.47
C TYR A 228 -5.99 21.98 -0.61
N PHE A 229 -4.86 22.12 -1.31
CA PHE A 229 -4.60 23.25 -2.21
C PHE A 229 -4.45 22.88 -3.68
N ASN A 230 -4.67 21.61 -4.07
CA ASN A 230 -4.87 21.25 -5.47
C ASN A 230 -6.17 21.90 -5.99
N ASP A 231 -6.19 22.38 -7.24
CA ASP A 231 -7.36 23.02 -7.83
C ASP A 231 -8.53 22.02 -7.93
N ASN A 232 -8.23 20.82 -8.41
CA ASN A 232 -9.14 19.67 -8.42
C ASN A 232 -8.92 18.85 -7.14
N SER A 233 -9.94 18.77 -6.29
CA SER A 233 -9.98 17.88 -5.12
C SER A 233 -11.43 17.64 -4.77
N ASP A 234 -11.99 16.65 -5.44
CA ASP A 234 -13.40 16.29 -5.31
C ASP A 234 -13.51 14.96 -4.54
N PRO A 235 -14.15 14.97 -3.36
CA PRO A 235 -14.64 13.74 -2.77
C PRO A 235 -15.87 13.26 -3.54
N PHE A 236 -15.94 11.96 -3.85
CA PHE A 236 -17.01 11.39 -4.65
C PHE A 236 -17.99 10.57 -3.81
N TYR A 237 -19.24 10.46 -4.25
CA TYR A 237 -20.06 9.34 -3.82
C TYR A 237 -19.64 8.08 -4.57
N PHE A 238 -19.69 6.92 -3.90
CA PHE A 238 -19.37 5.63 -4.52
C PHE A 238 -20.13 5.40 -5.83
N MET A 239 -21.42 5.73 -5.86
CA MET A 239 -22.29 5.50 -7.02
C MET A 239 -21.82 6.25 -8.27
N ASP A 240 -21.30 7.47 -8.10
CA ASP A 240 -20.79 8.27 -9.21
C ASP A 240 -19.54 7.63 -9.83
N VAL A 241 -18.60 7.19 -8.98
CA VAL A 241 -17.38 6.49 -9.43
C VAL A 241 -17.73 5.15 -10.08
N ALA A 242 -18.65 4.39 -9.49
CA ALA A 242 -19.10 3.12 -10.06
C ALA A 242 -19.76 3.32 -11.44
N GLN A 243 -20.54 4.39 -11.61
CA GLN A 243 -21.17 4.74 -12.88
C GLN A 243 -20.15 5.17 -13.94
N GLU A 244 -19.17 6.02 -13.59
CA GLU A 244 -18.08 6.40 -14.49
C GLU A 244 -17.30 5.16 -14.97
N LEU A 245 -16.97 4.24 -14.05
CA LEU A 245 -16.22 3.02 -14.36
C LEU A 245 -17.04 1.97 -15.14
N ALA A 246 -18.37 2.00 -15.03
CA ALA A 246 -19.24 1.06 -15.74
C ALA A 246 -19.11 1.16 -17.27
N GLU A 247 -18.73 2.33 -17.80
CA GLU A 247 -18.44 2.53 -19.23
C GLU A 247 -17.33 1.60 -19.74
N ALA A 248 -16.36 1.26 -18.87
CA ALA A 248 -15.29 0.32 -19.15
C ALA A 248 -15.68 -1.16 -18.89
N LYS A 249 -16.96 -1.45 -18.68
CA LYS A 249 -17.53 -2.77 -18.34
C LYS A 249 -17.00 -3.32 -17.01
N LEU A 250 -16.69 -2.42 -16.08
CA LEU A 250 -16.24 -2.78 -14.75
C LEU A 250 -17.41 -3.07 -13.82
N THR A 251 -17.22 -4.07 -12.96
CA THR A 251 -18.15 -4.41 -11.89
C THR A 251 -17.41 -4.34 -10.56
N TRP A 252 -17.99 -3.66 -9.57
CA TRP A 252 -17.41 -3.60 -8.23
C TRP A 252 -17.41 -4.97 -7.57
N VAL A 253 -16.30 -5.31 -6.93
CA VAL A 253 -16.07 -6.61 -6.27
C VAL A 253 -16.06 -6.49 -4.76
N GLY A 254 -15.43 -5.45 -4.24
CA GLY A 254 -15.19 -5.29 -2.82
C GLY A 254 -14.10 -4.26 -2.53
N PRO A 255 -13.90 -3.92 -1.25
CA PRO A 255 -12.79 -3.09 -0.83
C PRO A 255 -11.46 -3.86 -0.95
N ALA A 256 -10.37 -3.12 -1.14
CA ALA A 256 -9.02 -3.67 -1.19
C ALA A 256 -8.41 -3.94 0.22
N ASN A 257 -9.26 -4.05 1.24
CA ASN A 257 -8.90 -4.38 2.61
C ASN A 257 -9.85 -5.45 3.18
N ALA A 258 -9.27 -6.56 3.66
CA ALA A 258 -10.01 -7.70 4.21
C ALA A 258 -10.81 -7.39 5.48
N LEU A 259 -10.45 -6.37 6.28
CA LEU A 259 -11.28 -6.00 7.43
C LEU A 259 -12.56 -5.28 6.98
N GLU A 260 -12.49 -4.50 5.88
CA GLU A 260 -13.65 -3.74 5.39
C GLU A 260 -14.78 -4.64 4.85
N THR A 261 -14.51 -5.92 4.57
CA THR A 261 -15.49 -6.95 4.20
C THR A 261 -16.13 -7.65 5.40
N ALA A 262 -15.61 -7.47 6.62
CA ALA A 262 -16.16 -8.07 7.84
C ALA A 262 -17.19 -7.12 8.47
N ASP A 263 -18.46 -7.23 8.08
CA ASP A 263 -19.53 -6.32 8.48
C ASP A 263 -19.69 -6.15 9.99
N GLU A 264 -19.41 -7.19 10.78
CA GLU A 264 -19.48 -7.16 12.25
C GLU A 264 -18.53 -6.13 12.89
N LEU A 265 -17.46 -5.73 12.19
CA LEU A 265 -16.50 -4.71 12.63
C LEU A 265 -16.98 -3.28 12.38
N HIS A 266 -17.93 -3.11 11.46
CA HIS A 266 -18.32 -1.82 10.90
C HIS A 266 -19.79 -1.48 11.16
N LEU A 267 -20.66 -2.48 11.30
CA LEU A 267 -22.11 -2.34 11.29
C LEU A 267 -22.76 -3.02 12.50
N THR A 268 -23.95 -2.56 12.88
CA THR A 268 -24.85 -3.33 13.76
C THR A 268 -25.60 -4.41 12.98
N PRO A 269 -26.17 -5.42 13.66
CA PRO A 269 -27.08 -6.37 13.02
C PRO A 269 -28.23 -5.70 12.27
N GLU A 270 -28.82 -4.64 12.82
CA GLU A 270 -29.92 -3.89 12.19
C GLU A 270 -29.46 -3.13 10.94
N GLN A 271 -28.25 -2.56 10.98
CA GLN A 271 -27.63 -1.90 9.82
C GLN A 271 -27.31 -2.91 8.72
N THR A 272 -26.76 -4.07 9.07
CA THR A 272 -26.52 -5.17 8.13
C THR A 272 -27.83 -5.66 7.50
N GLN A 273 -28.90 -5.79 8.29
CA GLN A 273 -30.22 -6.16 7.80
C GLN A 273 -30.76 -5.12 6.81
N LEU A 274 -30.70 -3.83 7.16
CA LEU A 274 -31.10 -2.74 6.27
C LEU A 274 -30.34 -2.78 4.93
N LEU A 275 -29.03 -3.00 4.95
CA LEU A 275 -28.24 -3.10 3.72
C LEU A 275 -28.62 -4.34 2.89
N ALA A 276 -29.02 -5.44 3.53
CA ALA A 276 -29.45 -6.66 2.85
C ALA A 276 -30.79 -6.48 2.08
N GLU A 277 -31.62 -5.52 2.48
CA GLU A 277 -32.89 -5.18 1.81
C GLU A 277 -32.70 -4.39 0.50
N ILE A 278 -31.52 -3.80 0.28
CA ILE A 278 -31.24 -2.95 -0.88
C ILE A 278 -30.68 -3.80 -2.03
N GLU A 279 -31.45 -4.10 -3.06
CA GLU A 279 -30.99 -4.92 -4.20
C GLU A 279 -29.87 -4.27 -5.03
N ASN A 280 -30.00 -2.97 -5.33
CA ASN A 280 -29.01 -2.23 -6.12
C ASN A 280 -27.70 -2.08 -5.33
N VAL A 281 -26.62 -2.66 -5.85
CA VAL A 281 -25.33 -2.73 -5.15
C VAL A 281 -24.72 -1.34 -4.97
N GLU A 282 -24.85 -0.47 -5.97
CA GLU A 282 -24.30 0.88 -5.93
C GLU A 282 -24.95 1.73 -4.84
N PHE A 283 -26.28 1.72 -4.78
CA PHE A 283 -27.03 2.39 -3.73
C PHE A 283 -26.78 1.77 -2.36
N ARG A 284 -26.67 0.44 -2.26
CA ARG A 284 -26.30 -0.24 -1.01
C ARG A 284 -24.96 0.25 -0.48
N GLN A 285 -23.95 0.42 -1.35
CA GLN A 285 -22.66 0.96 -0.95
C GLN A 285 -22.74 2.45 -0.58
N THR A 286 -23.53 3.25 -1.29
CA THR A 286 -23.80 4.63 -0.86
C THR A 286 -24.43 4.69 0.54
N VAL A 287 -25.40 3.82 0.84
CA VAL A 287 -25.99 3.75 2.19
C VAL A 287 -24.95 3.29 3.22
N ARG A 288 -24.12 2.28 2.89
CA ARG A 288 -23.01 1.86 3.75
C ARG A 288 -22.08 3.02 4.07
N ASP A 289 -21.68 3.81 3.07
CA ASP A 289 -20.79 4.97 3.25
C ASP A 289 -21.40 6.03 4.19
N HIS A 290 -22.73 6.18 4.20
CA HIS A 290 -23.41 7.05 5.17
C HIS A 290 -23.41 6.46 6.58
N ILE A 291 -23.54 5.14 6.71
CA ILE A 291 -23.52 4.47 8.02
C ILE A 291 -22.13 4.59 8.68
N VAL A 292 -21.07 4.35 7.92
CA VAL A 292 -19.68 4.36 8.45
C VAL A 292 -19.00 5.72 8.31
N ASN A 293 -19.69 6.71 7.75
CA ASN A 293 -19.16 8.03 7.40
C ASN A 293 -17.83 7.91 6.61
N GLN A 294 -17.87 7.20 5.48
CA GLN A 294 -16.68 6.81 4.72
C GLN A 294 -15.93 8.05 4.20
N HIS A 295 -14.63 8.14 4.53
CA HIS A 295 -13.76 9.27 4.12
C HIS A 295 -12.88 8.97 2.91
N PHE A 296 -12.47 7.71 2.74
CA PHE A 296 -11.54 7.31 1.70
C PHE A 296 -11.82 5.86 1.31
N ARG A 297 -11.99 5.57 0.04
CA ARG A 297 -12.22 4.21 -0.46
C ARG A 297 -11.00 3.70 -1.20
N ARG A 298 -10.84 2.38 -1.14
CA ARG A 298 -9.89 1.60 -1.92
C ARG A 298 -10.69 0.44 -2.46
N ASP A 299 -11.05 0.49 -3.73
CA ASP A 299 -11.99 -0.44 -4.32
C ASP A 299 -11.32 -1.31 -5.38
N ILE A 300 -11.83 -2.53 -5.48
CA ILE A 300 -11.50 -3.49 -6.52
C ILE A 300 -12.69 -3.58 -7.49
N PHE A 301 -12.40 -3.36 -8.76
CA PHE A 301 -13.33 -3.58 -9.87
C PHE A 301 -12.76 -4.64 -10.80
N VAL A 302 -13.63 -5.40 -11.47
CA VAL A 302 -13.23 -6.44 -12.43
C VAL A 302 -14.02 -6.29 -13.72
N LYS A 303 -13.34 -6.46 -14.86
CA LYS A 303 -13.98 -6.44 -16.18
C LYS A 303 -14.59 -7.80 -16.50
N GLY A 304 -15.91 -7.91 -16.43
CA GLY A 304 -16.61 -9.18 -16.66
C GLY A 304 -16.21 -10.27 -15.65
N PRO A 305 -16.53 -10.10 -14.35
CA PRO A 305 -16.12 -11.03 -13.31
C PRO A 305 -16.69 -12.44 -13.50
N VAL A 306 -15.84 -13.46 -13.33
CA VAL A 306 -16.26 -14.87 -13.35
C VAL A 306 -16.52 -15.34 -11.92
N ARG A 307 -17.78 -15.70 -11.64
CA ARG A 307 -18.22 -16.20 -10.32
C ARG A 307 -17.87 -17.67 -10.16
N LEU A 308 -17.25 -18.00 -9.03
CA LEU A 308 -16.98 -19.36 -8.61
C LEU A 308 -18.13 -19.89 -7.76
N SER A 309 -18.35 -21.20 -7.81
CA SER A 309 -19.17 -21.85 -6.80
C SER A 309 -18.46 -21.78 -5.45
N LYS A 310 -19.23 -21.84 -4.34
CA LYS A 310 -18.65 -21.87 -2.99
C LYS A 310 -17.62 -23.00 -2.81
N ALA A 311 -17.90 -24.17 -3.41
CA ALA A 311 -16.98 -25.30 -3.37
C ALA A 311 -15.69 -25.04 -4.15
N ALA A 312 -15.77 -24.45 -5.35
CA ALA A 312 -14.59 -24.12 -6.14
C ALA A 312 -13.74 -23.01 -5.49
N ALA A 313 -14.37 -21.97 -4.93
CA ALA A 313 -13.67 -20.92 -4.21
C ALA A 313 -12.97 -21.47 -2.95
N LEU A 314 -13.64 -22.34 -2.20
CA LEU A 314 -13.03 -23.02 -1.06
C LEU A 314 -11.83 -23.87 -1.50
N GLU A 315 -11.99 -24.71 -2.52
CA GLU A 315 -10.91 -25.57 -3.02
C GLU A 315 -9.67 -24.76 -3.44
N GLN A 316 -9.86 -23.68 -4.20
CA GLN A 316 -8.75 -22.79 -4.58
C GLN A 316 -8.14 -22.09 -3.36
N SER A 317 -8.95 -21.70 -2.36
CA SER A 317 -8.44 -21.04 -1.17
C SER A 317 -7.54 -21.95 -0.34
N LEU A 318 -7.77 -23.27 -0.35
CA LEU A 318 -6.94 -24.23 0.37
C LEU A 318 -5.49 -24.25 -0.14
N ASP A 319 -5.27 -23.95 -1.41
CA ASP A 319 -3.94 -23.95 -2.03
C ASP A 319 -3.21 -22.61 -1.84
N LEU A 320 -3.90 -21.57 -1.37
CA LEU A 320 -3.26 -20.31 -1.03
C LEU A 320 -2.30 -20.48 0.14
N ARG A 321 -1.15 -19.84 0.01
CA ARG A 321 -0.11 -19.78 1.03
C ARG A 321 -0.18 -18.50 1.81
N PHE A 322 0.14 -18.56 3.09
CA PHE A 322 0.13 -17.41 3.99
C PHE A 322 1.37 -17.44 4.88
N ALA A 323 1.86 -16.26 5.25
CA ALA A 323 2.94 -16.10 6.21
C ALA A 323 2.65 -14.95 7.16
N LEU A 324 3.09 -15.08 8.41
CA LEU A 324 3.05 -13.98 9.38
C LEU A 324 4.09 -12.92 9.01
N THR A 325 3.72 -11.66 9.18
CA THR A 325 4.59 -10.48 9.00
C THR A 325 5.08 -9.90 10.32
N VAL A 326 4.71 -10.54 11.43
CA VAL A 326 5.08 -10.21 12.81
C VAL A 326 5.45 -11.49 13.53
N THR A 327 6.22 -11.38 14.62
CA THR A 327 6.53 -12.53 15.48
C THR A 327 5.28 -13.10 16.13
N SER A 328 5.35 -14.38 16.54
CA SER A 328 4.29 -15.09 17.26
C SER A 328 3.73 -14.28 18.44
N ALA A 329 4.60 -13.60 19.20
CA ALA A 329 4.21 -12.76 20.34
C ALA A 329 3.41 -11.49 19.95
N ASN A 330 3.55 -11.04 18.71
CA ASN A 330 2.94 -9.81 18.19
C ASN A 330 1.74 -10.07 17.26
N VAL A 331 1.31 -11.33 17.12
CA VAL A 331 0.08 -11.64 16.40
C VAL A 331 -1.11 -11.10 17.21
N PRO A 332 -1.95 -10.23 16.65
CA PRO A 332 -3.02 -9.57 17.39
C PRO A 332 -4.04 -10.60 17.89
N THR A 333 -4.53 -10.39 19.11
CA THR A 333 -5.62 -11.19 19.71
C THR A 333 -6.99 -10.57 19.47
N LYS A 334 -7.03 -9.35 18.93
CA LYS A 334 -8.24 -8.62 18.54
C LYS A 334 -8.00 -7.83 17.26
N VAL A 335 -9.04 -7.65 16.47
CA VAL A 335 -9.04 -6.74 15.31
C VAL A 335 -10.11 -5.67 15.48
N GLU A 336 -9.84 -4.48 14.96
CA GLU A 336 -10.69 -3.30 15.16
C GLU A 336 -11.23 -2.81 13.80
N GLY A 337 -12.51 -2.48 13.76
CA GLY A 337 -13.12 -1.72 12.68
C GLY A 337 -13.57 -0.34 13.14
N VAL A 338 -14.36 0.30 12.28
CA VAL A 338 -14.88 1.66 12.54
C VAL A 338 -15.80 1.70 13.76
N ARG A 339 -16.52 0.60 14.04
CA ARG A 339 -17.54 0.54 15.08
C ARG A 339 -17.14 -0.33 16.26
N SER A 340 -16.58 -1.50 16.01
CA SER A 340 -16.37 -2.51 17.04
C SER A 340 -14.99 -3.15 16.95
N ALA A 341 -14.60 -3.84 18.01
CA ALA A 341 -13.45 -4.73 18.03
C ALA A 341 -13.93 -6.16 18.21
N VAL A 342 -13.36 -7.09 17.44
CA VAL A 342 -13.64 -8.53 17.55
C VAL A 342 -12.41 -9.23 18.09
N SER A 343 -12.58 -9.94 19.20
CA SER A 343 -11.55 -10.83 19.75
C SER A 343 -11.44 -12.09 18.90
N ILE A 344 -10.21 -12.46 18.56
CA ILE A 344 -9.91 -13.76 17.94
C ILE A 344 -9.96 -14.80 19.05
N ASN A 345 -10.74 -15.87 18.84
CA ASN A 345 -10.85 -16.97 19.81
C ASN A 345 -9.44 -17.49 20.15
N PRO A 346 -9.09 -17.70 21.44
CA PRO A 346 -7.76 -18.16 21.85
C PRO A 346 -7.28 -19.46 21.17
N GLU A 347 -8.17 -20.42 20.94
CA GLU A 347 -7.84 -21.67 20.24
C GLU A 347 -7.49 -21.41 18.78
N LEU A 348 -8.28 -20.57 18.10
CA LEU A 348 -8.00 -20.13 16.73
C LEU A 348 -6.71 -19.29 16.65
N HIS A 349 -6.45 -18.42 17.62
CA HIS A 349 -5.23 -17.62 17.67
C HIS A 349 -3.97 -18.50 17.81
N ALA A 350 -3.97 -19.43 18.76
CA ALA A 350 -2.86 -20.37 18.95
C ALA A 350 -2.63 -21.24 17.70
N ALA A 351 -3.72 -21.69 17.07
CA ALA A 351 -3.70 -22.40 15.80
C ALA A 351 -3.02 -21.60 14.68
N LEU A 352 -3.42 -20.34 14.47
CA LEU A 352 -2.83 -19.46 13.47
C LEU A 352 -1.33 -19.23 13.72
N VAL A 353 -0.95 -18.96 14.98
CA VAL A 353 0.45 -18.73 15.34
C VAL A 353 1.31 -19.96 15.02
N SER A 354 0.96 -21.12 15.59
CA SER A 354 1.72 -22.36 15.42
C SER A 354 1.81 -22.82 13.96
N SER A 355 0.77 -22.57 13.17
CA SER A 355 0.73 -22.97 11.76
C SER A 355 1.68 -22.17 10.86
N PHE A 356 1.88 -20.88 11.17
CA PHE A 356 2.51 -19.92 10.26
C PHE A 356 3.79 -19.25 10.80
N GLU A 357 4.20 -19.53 12.05
CA GLU A 357 5.40 -18.92 12.65
C GLU A 357 6.73 -19.32 11.96
N HIS A 358 6.74 -20.47 11.28
CA HIS A 358 7.91 -20.98 10.57
C HIS A 358 7.96 -20.58 9.08
N GLY A 359 7.04 -19.72 8.65
CA GLY A 359 7.02 -19.15 7.31
C GLY A 359 5.87 -19.64 6.42
N PRO A 360 5.98 -19.43 5.09
CA PRO A 360 4.81 -19.49 4.23
C PRO A 360 4.30 -20.92 4.01
N ARG A 361 3.06 -21.16 4.44
CA ARG A 361 2.39 -22.47 4.42
C ARG A 361 1.01 -22.34 3.77
N SER A 362 0.57 -23.37 3.07
CA SER A 362 -0.79 -23.41 2.51
C SER A 362 -1.85 -23.71 3.57
N LEU A 363 -3.08 -23.26 3.32
CA LEU A 363 -4.23 -23.63 4.15
C LEU A 363 -4.43 -25.14 4.21
N ARG A 364 -4.24 -25.84 3.09
CA ARG A 364 -4.30 -27.29 2.99
C ARG A 364 -3.26 -27.98 3.87
N GLU A 365 -2.01 -27.52 3.82
CA GLU A 365 -0.95 -28.03 4.67
C GLU A 365 -1.26 -27.78 6.16
N ALA A 366 -1.80 -26.60 6.52
CA ALA A 366 -2.13 -26.25 7.90
C ALA A 366 -3.26 -27.15 8.46
N LEU A 367 -4.33 -27.37 7.70
CA LEU A 367 -5.46 -28.22 8.10
C LEU A 367 -5.08 -29.70 8.32
N GLY A 368 -3.93 -30.13 7.79
CA GLY A 368 -3.38 -31.46 8.05
C GLY A 368 -2.82 -31.65 9.47
N ASP A 369 -2.66 -30.58 10.26
CA ASP A 369 -2.09 -30.67 11.60
C ASP A 369 -3.10 -31.25 12.61
N PRO A 370 -2.72 -32.28 13.41
CA PRO A 370 -3.61 -32.87 14.41
C PRO A 370 -4.16 -31.84 15.42
N GLY A 371 -3.36 -30.81 15.73
CA GLY A 371 -3.74 -29.71 16.64
C GLY A 371 -4.83 -28.80 16.09
N LEU A 372 -5.11 -28.85 14.78
CA LEU A 372 -6.13 -28.04 14.11
C LEU A 372 -7.39 -28.84 13.75
N SER A 373 -7.45 -30.12 14.11
CA SER A 373 -8.54 -31.05 13.76
C SER A 373 -9.94 -30.61 14.23
N LYS A 374 -10.02 -29.68 15.18
CA LYS A 374 -11.28 -29.09 15.68
C LYS A 374 -11.78 -27.89 14.88
N LEU A 375 -10.92 -27.28 14.06
CA LEU A 375 -11.25 -26.09 13.28
C LEU A 375 -11.73 -26.49 11.89
N THR A 376 -12.80 -25.85 11.45
CA THR A 376 -13.23 -25.94 10.05
C THR A 376 -12.32 -25.10 9.15
N PRO A 377 -12.22 -25.43 7.85
CA PRO A 377 -11.52 -24.59 6.87
C PRO A 377 -12.02 -23.13 6.88
N GLY A 378 -13.32 -22.92 7.09
CA GLY A 378 -13.93 -21.60 7.14
C GLY A 378 -13.51 -20.77 8.36
N GLU A 379 -13.35 -21.40 9.53
CA GLU A 379 -12.85 -20.73 10.74
C GLU A 379 -11.39 -20.31 10.59
N LEU A 380 -10.55 -21.21 10.08
CA LEU A 380 -9.14 -20.91 9.83
C LEU A 380 -8.99 -19.78 8.79
N LEU A 381 -9.72 -19.86 7.67
CA LEU A 381 -9.70 -18.84 6.63
C LEU A 381 -10.18 -17.48 7.16
N ARG A 382 -11.23 -17.45 8.00
CA ARG A 382 -11.71 -16.20 8.64
C ARG A 382 -10.64 -15.60 9.54
N GLY A 383 -9.97 -16.41 10.35
CA GLY A 383 -8.86 -15.98 11.18
C GLY A 383 -7.71 -15.37 10.36
N ILE A 384 -7.30 -16.03 9.28
CA ILE A 384 -6.31 -15.50 8.33
C ILE A 384 -6.80 -14.18 7.72
N HIS A 385 -8.06 -14.09 7.32
CA HIS A 385 -8.62 -12.89 6.70
C HIS A 385 -8.51 -11.67 7.63
N TYR A 386 -8.79 -11.85 8.93
CA TYR A 386 -8.56 -10.81 9.94
C TYR A 386 -7.09 -10.41 10.03
N LEU A 387 -6.17 -11.38 10.08
CA LEU A 387 -4.74 -11.10 10.15
C LEU A 387 -4.21 -10.41 8.88
N VAL A 388 -4.74 -10.75 7.70
CA VAL A 388 -4.40 -10.11 6.43
C VAL A 388 -4.84 -8.66 6.41
N GLY A 389 -6.09 -8.38 6.79
CA GLY A 389 -6.59 -7.01 6.84
C GLY A 389 -5.89 -6.15 7.89
N HIS A 390 -5.57 -6.71 9.07
CA HIS A 390 -4.71 -6.06 10.07
C HIS A 390 -3.27 -5.83 9.55
N GLY A 391 -2.77 -6.71 8.68
CA GLY A 391 -1.42 -6.67 8.14
C GLY A 391 -0.38 -7.42 8.96
N SER A 392 -0.82 -8.31 9.86
CA SER A 392 0.02 -9.28 10.57
C SER A 392 0.20 -10.60 9.83
N CYS A 393 -0.49 -10.78 8.71
CA CYS A 393 -0.35 -11.90 7.80
C CYS A 393 -0.45 -11.41 6.35
N HIS A 394 0.14 -12.14 5.40
CA HIS A 394 0.04 -11.81 3.99
C HIS A 394 -0.14 -13.07 3.14
N PRO A 395 -1.01 -13.04 2.10
CA PRO A 395 -1.00 -14.08 1.07
C PRO A 395 0.37 -14.12 0.38
N CYS A 396 0.78 -15.32 0.01
CA CYS A 396 2.11 -15.63 -0.51
C CYS A 396 2.04 -16.27 -1.89
N LEU A 397 3.07 -16.02 -2.68
CA LEU A 397 3.29 -16.65 -3.97
C LEU A 397 3.53 -18.16 -3.83
N PRO A 398 3.33 -18.95 -4.90
CA PRO A 398 3.68 -20.37 -4.94
C PRO A 398 5.17 -20.65 -4.62
N LYS A 399 5.52 -21.89 -4.27
CA LYS A 399 6.93 -22.25 -3.96
C LYS A 399 7.80 -22.19 -5.22
N GLU A 400 7.20 -22.46 -6.36
CA GLU A 400 7.76 -22.41 -7.69
C GLU A 400 8.31 -21.00 -7.99
N GLY A 401 9.50 -20.91 -8.57
CA GLY A 401 10.16 -19.63 -8.88
C GLY A 401 10.76 -18.87 -7.68
N ALA A 402 10.64 -19.38 -6.45
CA ALA A 402 11.12 -18.66 -5.24
C ALA A 402 12.62 -18.30 -5.29
N ALA A 403 13.46 -19.19 -5.84
CA ALA A 403 14.90 -18.94 -5.96
C ALA A 403 15.23 -17.76 -6.89
N GLU A 404 14.52 -17.63 -8.01
CA GLU A 404 14.68 -16.51 -8.95
C GLU A 404 14.20 -15.21 -8.31
N ARG A 405 13.02 -15.24 -7.67
CA ARG A 405 12.49 -14.09 -6.93
C ARG A 405 13.45 -13.60 -5.87
N GLN A 406 14.07 -14.52 -5.11
CA GLN A 406 15.01 -14.17 -4.06
C GLN A 406 16.23 -13.39 -4.60
N ILE A 407 16.73 -13.74 -5.79
CA ILE A 407 17.85 -13.01 -6.43
C ILE A 407 17.45 -11.57 -6.76
N GLN A 408 16.27 -11.37 -7.35
CA GLN A 408 15.82 -10.02 -7.74
C GLN A 408 15.46 -9.17 -6.53
N VAL A 409 14.78 -9.77 -5.55
CA VAL A 409 14.49 -9.13 -4.25
C VAL A 409 15.77 -8.70 -3.54
N GLU A 410 16.82 -9.53 -3.55
CA GLU A 410 18.10 -9.15 -2.95
C GLU A 410 18.73 -7.93 -3.63
N ARG A 411 18.74 -7.91 -4.97
CA ARG A 411 19.29 -6.78 -5.74
C ARG A 411 18.52 -5.49 -5.48
N PHE A 412 17.19 -5.57 -5.45
CA PHE A 412 16.34 -4.43 -5.13
C PHE A 412 16.57 -3.94 -3.69
N ASN A 413 16.51 -4.84 -2.70
CA ASN A 413 16.72 -4.48 -1.30
C ASN A 413 18.13 -3.92 -1.04
N MET A 414 19.15 -4.41 -1.74
CA MET A 414 20.49 -3.83 -1.73
C MET A 414 20.49 -2.39 -2.26
N ALA A 415 19.81 -2.12 -3.38
CA ALA A 415 19.70 -0.76 -3.91
C ALA A 415 19.00 0.19 -2.92
N ILE A 416 17.94 -0.28 -2.25
CA ILE A 416 17.24 0.49 -1.20
C ILE A 416 18.18 0.73 0.00
N ALA A 417 18.86 -0.30 0.49
CA ALA A 417 19.72 -0.21 1.66
C ALA A 417 20.97 0.67 1.41
N GLU A 418 21.54 0.65 0.21
CA GLU A 418 22.63 1.56 -0.17
C GLU A 418 22.17 3.02 -0.17
N GLN A 419 20.96 3.31 -0.65
CA GLN A 419 20.39 4.66 -0.54
C GLN A 419 20.16 5.08 0.92
N ALA A 420 19.80 4.13 1.79
CA ALA A 420 19.60 4.35 3.22
C ALA A 420 20.83 4.93 3.93
N ARG A 421 22.02 4.72 3.37
CA ARG A 421 23.28 5.32 3.89
C ARG A 421 23.28 6.84 3.80
N HIS A 422 22.59 7.39 2.82
CA HIS A 422 22.49 8.82 2.57
C HIS A 422 21.20 9.40 3.16
N GLU A 423 20.05 8.83 2.82
CA GLU A 423 18.73 9.35 3.19
C GLU A 423 17.74 8.25 3.60
N GLY A 424 16.82 8.56 4.51
CA GLY A 424 15.81 7.62 5.02
C GLY A 424 14.45 7.74 4.33
N LYS A 425 14.41 7.89 3.00
CA LYS A 425 13.15 8.16 2.27
C LYS A 425 12.36 6.89 1.94
N LEU A 426 13.04 5.79 1.65
CA LEU A 426 12.42 4.53 1.24
C LEU A 426 12.36 3.60 2.44
N ASN A 427 11.17 3.16 2.86
CA ASN A 427 10.96 2.39 4.10
C ASN A 427 10.41 0.98 3.85
N TYR A 428 10.66 0.40 2.68
CA TYR A 428 10.14 -0.91 2.31
C TYR A 428 11.17 -1.75 1.56
N PHE A 429 11.19 -3.03 1.89
CA PHE A 429 11.91 -4.08 1.16
C PHE A 429 10.92 -4.96 0.40
N ALA A 430 11.33 -5.44 -0.76
CA ALA A 430 10.60 -6.47 -1.50
C ALA A 430 10.71 -7.82 -0.76
N SER A 431 9.67 -8.65 -0.89
CA SER A 431 9.62 -10.00 -0.31
C SER A 431 9.32 -11.04 -1.38
N SER A 432 10.21 -12.03 -1.52
CA SER A 432 10.09 -13.10 -2.51
C SER A 432 9.00 -14.12 -2.17
N ALA A 433 8.61 -14.19 -0.90
CA ALA A 433 7.51 -15.03 -0.44
C ALA A 433 6.14 -14.40 -0.74
N THR A 434 5.97 -13.10 -0.47
CA THR A 434 4.66 -12.44 -0.59
C THR A 434 4.35 -11.91 -1.98
N GLY A 435 5.38 -11.64 -2.80
CA GLY A 435 5.20 -10.88 -4.05
C GLY A 435 4.84 -9.42 -3.78
N SER A 436 5.16 -8.91 -2.58
CA SER A 436 4.76 -7.61 -2.05
C SER A 436 5.90 -6.98 -1.25
N GLY A 437 5.63 -5.86 -0.58
CA GLY A 437 6.58 -5.10 0.23
C GLY A 437 6.39 -5.29 1.72
N ILE A 438 7.51 -5.34 2.45
CA ILE A 438 7.57 -5.42 3.91
C ILE A 438 8.20 -4.16 4.44
N HIS A 439 7.59 -3.58 5.47
CA HIS A 439 8.10 -2.37 6.10
C HIS A 439 9.50 -2.63 6.67
N ALA A 440 10.44 -1.76 6.32
CA ALA A 440 11.83 -1.82 6.68
C ALA A 440 12.33 -0.39 6.89
N GLU A 441 12.32 0.09 8.13
CA GLU A 441 12.82 1.43 8.45
C GLU A 441 14.33 1.53 8.23
N ARG A 442 14.82 2.76 8.01
CA ARG A 442 16.23 3.05 7.74
C ARG A 442 17.22 2.32 8.65
N ILE A 443 16.98 2.27 9.96
CA ILE A 443 17.89 1.60 10.91
C ILE A 443 17.94 0.09 10.63
N ALA A 444 16.80 -0.56 10.41
CA ALA A 444 16.75 -1.98 10.06
C ALA A 444 17.44 -2.25 8.70
N GLN A 445 17.31 -1.35 7.72
CA GLN A 445 18.00 -1.45 6.43
C GLN A 445 19.51 -1.35 6.58
N LEU A 446 20.01 -0.44 7.43
CA LEU A 446 21.46 -0.28 7.68
C LEU A 446 22.04 -1.46 8.45
N ILE A 447 21.30 -2.01 9.43
CA ILE A 447 21.68 -3.25 10.13
C ILE A 447 21.78 -4.39 9.12
N TRP A 448 20.76 -4.55 8.29
CA TRP A 448 20.73 -5.56 7.24
C TRP A 448 21.89 -5.39 6.25
N LEU A 449 22.17 -4.18 5.80
CA LEU A 449 23.29 -3.91 4.89
C LEU A 449 24.63 -4.29 5.51
N ALA A 450 24.86 -3.92 6.77
CA ALA A 450 26.06 -4.29 7.50
C ALA A 450 26.22 -5.81 7.61
N GLU A 451 25.12 -6.54 7.88
CA GLU A 451 25.13 -8.00 7.86
C GLU A 451 25.47 -8.57 6.48
N ARG A 452 24.83 -8.07 5.41
CA ARG A 452 25.08 -8.50 4.04
C ARG A 452 26.54 -8.31 3.65
N ASN A 453 27.15 -7.19 4.08
CA ASN A 453 28.55 -6.86 3.85
C ASN A 453 29.53 -7.66 4.73
N GLY A 454 29.03 -8.48 5.66
CA GLY A 454 29.86 -9.29 6.55
C GLY A 454 30.60 -8.47 7.61
N GLU A 455 30.05 -7.32 7.99
CA GLU A 455 30.64 -6.45 9.00
C GLU A 455 30.74 -7.14 10.35
N LYS A 456 31.95 -7.18 10.93
CA LYS A 456 32.20 -7.82 12.23
C LYS A 456 31.53 -7.07 13.38
N ASN A 457 31.41 -5.74 13.27
CA ASN A 457 30.77 -4.89 14.27
C ASN A 457 29.66 -4.06 13.61
N VAL A 458 28.47 -4.65 13.56
CA VAL A 458 27.27 -4.05 12.96
C VAL A 458 26.96 -2.70 13.60
N CYS A 459 26.97 -2.59 14.93
CA CYS A 459 26.67 -1.34 15.63
C CYS A 459 27.60 -0.19 15.20
N ARG A 460 28.91 -0.46 15.13
CA ARG A 460 29.88 0.54 14.69
C ARG A 460 29.71 0.89 13.22
N SER A 461 29.40 -0.07 12.35
CA SER A 461 29.17 0.18 10.92
C SER A 461 27.94 1.08 10.68
N VAL A 462 26.83 0.80 11.38
CA VAL A 462 25.62 1.62 11.35
C VAL A 462 25.91 3.02 11.89
N TRP A 463 26.59 3.14 13.04
CA TRP A 463 26.97 4.43 13.61
C TRP A 463 27.86 5.26 12.68
N ASN A 464 28.89 4.65 12.08
CA ASN A 464 29.77 5.31 11.13
C ASN A 464 29.00 5.85 9.92
N THR A 465 27.95 5.17 9.50
CA THR A 465 27.09 5.62 8.40
C THR A 465 26.23 6.81 8.83
N LEU A 466 25.53 6.70 9.97
CA LEU A 466 24.64 7.76 10.48
C LEU A 466 25.40 9.03 10.83
N SER A 467 26.51 8.92 11.57
CA SER A 467 27.34 10.04 12.00
C SER A 467 27.93 10.83 10.81
N LYS A 468 28.42 10.14 9.77
CA LYS A 468 28.88 10.79 8.53
C LYS A 468 27.78 11.53 7.79
N ALA A 469 26.54 11.04 7.86
CA ALA A 469 25.38 11.70 7.32
C ALA A 469 24.80 12.80 8.24
N GLY A 470 25.47 13.10 9.36
CA GLY A 470 25.01 14.10 10.34
C GLY A 470 23.77 13.67 11.15
N HIS A 471 23.38 12.39 11.08
CA HIS A 471 22.22 11.86 11.78
C HIS A 471 22.60 11.24 13.12
N ARG A 472 21.71 11.43 14.10
CA ARG A 472 21.83 10.91 15.46
C ARG A 472 20.57 10.15 15.82
N MET A 473 20.71 9.19 16.73
CA MET A 473 19.58 8.43 17.27
C MET A 473 18.72 9.33 18.18
N VAL A 474 17.44 9.00 18.27
CA VAL A 474 16.48 9.65 19.16
C VAL A 474 15.97 8.61 20.15
N LYS A 475 15.96 8.96 21.43
CA LYS A 475 15.40 8.13 22.51
C LYS A 475 14.49 9.00 23.37
N ASP A 476 13.27 8.54 23.63
CA ASP A 476 12.27 9.25 24.42
C ASP A 476 12.04 10.70 23.97
N GLY A 477 12.08 10.92 22.64
CA GLY A 477 11.92 12.24 22.02
C GLY A 477 13.15 13.15 22.09
N GLN A 478 14.27 12.69 22.67
CA GLN A 478 15.51 13.45 22.78
C GLN A 478 16.60 12.90 21.85
N THR A 479 17.28 13.81 21.14
CA THR A 479 18.41 13.46 20.28
C THR A 479 19.65 13.16 21.12
N LEU A 480 20.25 11.99 20.93
CA LEU A 480 21.44 11.54 21.68
C LEU A 480 22.70 12.28 21.22
N VAL A 481 23.52 12.75 22.17
CA VAL A 481 24.64 13.67 21.90
C VAL A 481 25.99 12.96 21.88
N THR A 482 26.22 11.99 22.76
CA THR A 482 27.51 11.31 22.83
C THR A 482 27.54 10.11 21.87
N GLU A 483 28.75 9.73 21.43
CA GLU A 483 28.93 8.53 20.61
C GLU A 483 28.50 7.26 21.36
N ASP A 484 28.83 7.15 22.65
CA ASP A 484 28.50 5.98 23.46
C ASP A 484 26.99 5.79 23.63
N GLU A 485 26.22 6.87 23.86
CA GLU A 485 24.76 6.82 23.91
C GLU A 485 24.16 6.35 22.58
N ASN A 486 24.67 6.87 21.45
CA ASN A 486 24.20 6.48 20.12
C ASN A 486 24.52 5.01 19.83
N LEU A 487 25.73 4.55 20.15
CA LEU A 487 26.13 3.16 19.98
C LEU A 487 25.30 2.21 20.85
N ALA A 488 24.96 2.61 22.07
CA ALA A 488 24.09 1.83 22.95
C ALA A 488 22.67 1.69 22.37
N GLU A 489 22.09 2.78 21.85
CA GLU A 489 20.76 2.76 21.22
C GLU A 489 20.73 1.97 19.91
N ILE A 490 21.79 2.06 19.10
CA ILE A 490 21.97 1.19 17.94
C ILE A 490 22.09 -0.27 18.38
N GLY A 491 22.78 -0.55 19.49
CA GLY A 491 22.86 -1.88 20.10
C GLY A 491 21.48 -2.45 20.44
N HIS A 492 20.61 -1.65 21.09
CA HIS A 492 19.23 -2.05 21.34
C HIS A 492 18.44 -2.32 20.06
N SER A 493 18.65 -1.50 19.02
CA SER A 493 18.04 -1.69 17.71
C SER A 493 18.51 -2.98 17.02
N VAL A 494 19.79 -3.34 17.15
CA VAL A 494 20.35 -4.60 16.65
C VAL A 494 19.76 -5.80 17.38
N SER A 495 19.67 -5.77 18.71
CA SER A 495 19.02 -6.86 19.46
C SER A 495 17.56 -7.04 19.06
N ARG A 496 16.80 -5.94 18.94
CA ARG A 496 15.41 -6.00 18.45
C ARG A 496 15.33 -6.56 17.03
N PHE A 497 16.26 -6.17 16.16
CA PHE A 497 16.32 -6.69 14.80
C PHE A 497 16.56 -8.21 14.79
N GLU A 498 17.52 -8.71 15.57
CA GLU A 498 17.82 -10.15 15.66
C GLU A 498 16.65 -10.97 16.21
N GLU A 499 15.97 -10.47 17.24
CA GLU A 499 14.87 -11.18 17.91
C GLU A 499 13.54 -11.09 17.15
N GLN A 500 13.23 -9.94 16.55
CA GLN A 500 11.88 -9.64 16.04
C GLN A 500 11.80 -9.51 14.52
N THR A 501 12.82 -8.93 13.88
CA THR A 501 12.77 -8.58 12.46
C THR A 501 13.38 -9.68 11.59
N LYS A 502 14.57 -10.15 11.93
CA LYS A 502 15.36 -11.10 11.14
C LYS A 502 14.67 -12.45 10.94
N PRO A 503 14.00 -13.06 11.95
CA PRO A 503 13.26 -14.31 11.74
C PRO A 503 12.11 -14.14 10.75
N ILE A 504 11.38 -13.02 10.85
CA ILE A 504 10.28 -12.69 9.95
C ILE A 504 10.80 -12.43 8.54
N TRP A 505 11.85 -11.63 8.38
CA TRP A 505 12.45 -11.38 7.07
C TRP A 505 12.94 -12.65 6.39
N ARG A 506 13.59 -13.55 7.14
CA ARG A 506 13.97 -14.89 6.65
C ARG A 506 12.77 -15.67 6.13
N ASN A 507 11.70 -15.74 6.91
CA ASN A 507 10.46 -16.44 6.55
C ASN A 507 9.78 -15.82 5.32
N LEU A 508 9.83 -14.50 5.19
CA LEU A 508 9.28 -13.75 4.06
C LEU A 508 10.21 -13.72 2.84
N GLY A 509 11.29 -14.50 2.85
CA GLY A 509 12.19 -14.64 1.72
C GLY A 509 13.03 -13.40 1.43
N ILE A 510 13.27 -12.56 2.44
CA ILE A 510 14.30 -11.53 2.43
C ILE A 510 15.61 -12.20 2.92
N PRO A 511 16.69 -12.21 2.12
CA PRO A 511 17.96 -12.83 2.52
C PRO A 511 18.50 -12.18 3.80
N VAL A 512 18.99 -12.96 4.76
CA VAL A 512 19.58 -12.47 6.02
C VAL A 512 20.98 -13.05 6.24
N GLY A 513 21.82 -12.36 7.01
CA GLY A 513 23.24 -12.72 7.19
C GLY A 513 24.13 -12.34 6.00
N ALA A 514 25.40 -12.75 6.02
CA ALA A 514 26.39 -12.39 5.00
C ALA A 514 25.96 -12.82 3.59
N ALA A 515 26.29 -12.00 2.59
CA ALA A 515 26.10 -12.38 1.20
C ALA A 515 26.98 -13.57 0.84
N ALA A 516 26.34 -14.69 0.47
CA ALA A 516 27.06 -15.75 -0.23
C ALA A 516 27.65 -15.14 -1.50
N MET A 517 28.94 -15.33 -1.77
CA MET A 517 29.55 -14.86 -3.02
C MET A 517 28.69 -15.34 -4.21
N VAL A 518 27.97 -14.38 -4.81
CA VAL A 518 26.90 -14.61 -5.81
C VAL A 518 27.42 -15.36 -7.05
N ALA A 519 28.74 -15.37 -7.25
CA ALA A 519 29.43 -16.10 -8.30
C ALA A 519 29.05 -17.59 -8.39
N SER A 520 28.70 -18.27 -7.29
CA SER A 520 28.41 -19.72 -7.34
C SER A 520 26.95 -20.10 -7.66
N LYS A 521 25.98 -19.20 -7.47
CA LYS A 521 24.54 -19.50 -7.72
C LYS A 521 24.14 -19.23 -9.18
N GLU A 522 24.63 -18.15 -9.79
CA GLU A 522 24.38 -17.87 -11.21
C GLU A 522 25.03 -18.91 -12.13
N GLN A 523 26.15 -19.50 -11.72
CA GLN A 523 26.79 -20.60 -12.45
C GLN A 523 25.97 -21.90 -12.39
N ARG A 524 25.29 -22.17 -11.27
CA ARG A 524 24.44 -23.36 -11.09
C ARG A 524 23.10 -23.27 -11.82
N LEU A 525 22.51 -22.09 -11.90
CA LEU A 525 21.26 -21.86 -12.64
C LEU A 525 21.45 -21.81 -14.17
N ARG A 526 22.69 -21.66 -14.66
CA ARG A 526 23.03 -21.77 -16.10
C ARG A 526 23.45 -23.18 -16.53
N SER A 527 23.56 -24.11 -15.58
CA SER A 527 23.99 -25.50 -15.80
C SER A 527 22.90 -26.53 -15.45
N ALA A 528 21.71 -26.06 -15.10
CA ALA A 528 20.46 -26.82 -15.00
C ALA A 528 19.45 -26.18 -15.95
#